data_AF-D6XWT9-F1
#
_entry.id   AF-D6XWT9-F1
#
_cell.length_a   1.000
_cell.length_b   1.000
_cell.length_c   1.000
_cell.angle_alpha   90.00
_cell.angle_beta   90.00
_cell.angle_gamma   90.00
#
_symmetry.space_group_name_H-M   'P 1'
#
loop_
_entity.id
_entity.type
_entity.pdbx_description
1 polymer ?
#
loop_
_entity_poly.entity_id
_entity_poly.type
_entity_poly.pdbx_seq_one_letter_code
_entity_poly.pdbx_strand_id
1 'polypeptide(L)'
;MGFIQRLTFRFIASIVIVMLINTVIANLIISGLEMTGIDLGIIGVWLNASMNIIVATVLLWYILRHFVIKPLDKMLEKIDEFEGGNRDVRLGFKGKDEIADVANRLNELFERTVQQEEAVHSQVQAVDQSTSQLTDQVNELMKRTDTISEMSGHVAESSNSQLATFEETLSVTESMEQHILTLSEQLKAVTGSFQHLEEDALKGKDEVKDVHDVIEGLTYKSEETKQMMNDFSVEVERIHEIVQLISDISEQTNLLALNASIEAARAGEHGQGFAVVADEVRKLAERSGDATQTITTTVESILKQVKESTGKTNEQTKEISEGAARIEKMSERFDSITTELLKNAEEIERINEEMQTLTLSGKEITSAINQETANVEAVSSQIEDSNEAVSNQYKQVEDMRDTIRHLKERTSEMNH
;
A
#
# COMPACT_ATOMS: atom_id res chain seq x y z
N MET A 1 15.92 -60.62 72.46
CA MET A 1 16.44 -60.20 73.78
C MET A 1 16.94 -58.76 73.61
N GLY A 2 16.33 -57.80 74.30
CA GLY A 2 16.67 -56.38 74.14
C GLY A 2 18.13 -56.08 74.55
N PHE A 3 18.68 -54.94 74.09
CA PHE A 3 20.01 -54.43 74.47
C PHE A 3 20.25 -54.55 75.99
N ILE A 4 19.31 -54.03 76.78
CA ILE A 4 19.37 -54.06 78.25
C ILE A 4 19.38 -55.50 78.75
N GLN A 5 18.53 -56.38 78.21
CA GLN A 5 18.44 -57.77 78.66
C GLN A 5 19.73 -58.58 78.40
N ARG A 6 20.39 -58.35 77.26
CA ARG A 6 21.65 -59.03 76.92
C ARG A 6 22.83 -58.49 77.72
N LEU A 7 22.88 -57.17 77.93
CA LEU A 7 23.86 -56.54 78.82
C LEU A 7 23.68 -57.03 80.26
N THR A 8 22.45 -57.03 80.78
CA THR A 8 22.16 -57.52 82.14
C THR A 8 22.46 -59.00 82.25
N PHE A 9 22.18 -59.81 81.23
CA PHE A 9 22.51 -61.24 81.24
C PHE A 9 24.02 -61.47 81.29
N ARG A 10 24.81 -60.77 80.47
CA ARG A 10 26.27 -60.84 80.50
C ARG A 10 26.84 -60.32 81.81
N PHE A 11 26.28 -59.23 82.33
CA PHE A 11 26.71 -58.65 83.60
C PHE A 11 26.42 -59.59 84.77
N ILE A 12 25.21 -60.16 84.84
CA ILE A 12 24.84 -61.18 85.82
C ILE A 12 25.70 -62.43 85.64
N ALA A 13 25.91 -62.91 84.41
CA ALA A 13 26.79 -64.05 84.14
C ALA A 13 28.24 -63.78 84.56
N SER A 14 28.78 -62.59 84.32
CA SER A 14 30.10 -62.18 84.78
C SER A 14 30.16 -62.08 86.30
N ILE A 15 29.14 -61.52 86.97
CA ILE A 15 29.05 -61.50 88.43
C ILE A 15 29.01 -62.92 89.00
N VAL A 16 28.21 -63.81 88.40
CA VAL A 16 28.08 -65.21 88.82
C VAL A 16 29.40 -65.96 88.59
N ILE A 17 30.06 -65.79 87.44
CA ILE A 17 31.38 -66.37 87.15
C ILE A 17 32.42 -65.83 88.14
N VAL A 18 32.42 -64.54 88.42
CA VAL A 18 33.30 -63.92 89.42
C VAL A 18 33.01 -64.50 90.79
N MET A 19 31.75 -64.60 91.22
CA MET A 19 31.38 -65.21 92.50
C MET A 19 31.82 -66.68 92.59
N LEU A 20 31.67 -67.47 91.52
CA LEU A 20 32.10 -68.87 91.48
C LEU A 20 33.63 -69.01 91.54
N ILE A 21 34.37 -68.25 90.73
CA ILE A 21 35.84 -68.25 90.73
C ILE A 21 36.36 -67.78 92.10
N ASN A 22 35.76 -66.74 92.66
CA ASN A 22 36.15 -66.18 93.94
C ASN A 22 35.88 -67.14 95.10
N THR A 23 34.72 -67.83 95.08
CA THR A 23 34.41 -68.88 96.07
C THR A 23 35.44 -70.01 96.04
N VAL A 24 35.87 -70.44 94.85
CA VAL A 24 36.89 -71.48 94.69
C VAL A 24 38.26 -71.01 95.18
N ILE A 25 38.68 -69.79 94.81
CA ILE A 25 39.96 -69.20 95.28
C ILE A 25 39.94 -69.01 96.79
N ALA A 26 38.85 -68.50 97.35
CA ALA A 26 38.72 -68.23 98.77
C ALA A 26 38.71 -69.53 99.59
N ASN A 27 38.09 -70.61 99.09
CA ASN A 27 38.17 -71.93 99.69
C ASN A 27 39.58 -72.52 99.62
N LEU A 28 40.29 -72.37 98.50
CA LEU A 28 41.70 -72.78 98.38
C LEU A 28 42.60 -72.05 99.39
N ILE A 29 42.37 -70.75 99.59
CA ILE A 29 43.13 -69.95 100.56
C ILE A 29 42.81 -70.38 102.00
N ILE A 30 41.54 -70.61 102.36
CA ILE A 30 41.16 -71.12 103.69
C ILE A 30 41.82 -72.48 103.95
N SER A 31 41.70 -73.45 103.03
CA SER A 31 42.33 -74.76 103.19
C SER A 31 43.86 -74.67 103.29
N GLY A 32 44.49 -73.71 102.60
CA GLY A 32 45.92 -73.44 102.74
C GLY A 32 46.30 -72.85 104.11
N LEU A 33 45.45 -72.00 104.70
CA LEU A 33 45.65 -71.41 106.03
C LEU A 33 45.42 -72.42 107.17
N GLU A 34 44.43 -73.32 107.05
CA GLU A 34 44.19 -74.39 108.03
C GLU A 34 45.40 -75.35 108.13
N MET A 35 46.13 -75.57 107.02
CA MET A 35 47.37 -76.35 106.99
C MET A 35 48.52 -75.73 107.81
N THR A 36 48.43 -74.44 108.16
CA THR A 36 49.44 -73.74 108.97
C THR A 36 49.16 -73.79 110.48
N GLY A 37 48.10 -74.49 110.92
CA GLY A 37 47.78 -74.70 112.34
C GLY A 37 47.10 -73.51 113.03
N ILE A 38 46.60 -72.54 112.28
CA ILE A 38 45.87 -71.37 112.79
C ILE A 38 44.36 -71.66 112.71
N ASP A 39 43.71 -71.92 113.85
CA ASP A 39 42.25 -72.05 113.92
C ASP A 39 41.60 -70.66 113.99
N LEU A 40 41.06 -70.21 112.87
CA LEU A 40 40.52 -68.86 112.70
C LEU A 40 39.03 -68.73 113.07
N GLY A 41 38.32 -69.81 113.40
CA GLY A 41 36.91 -69.78 113.85
C GLY A 41 36.02 -68.79 113.10
N ILE A 42 35.25 -67.99 113.85
CA ILE A 42 34.35 -66.95 113.31
C ILE A 42 35.12 -65.86 112.53
N ILE A 43 36.38 -65.54 112.92
CA ILE A 43 37.20 -64.51 112.27
C ILE A 43 37.57 -64.92 110.85
N GLY A 44 37.80 -66.22 110.58
CA GLY A 44 38.07 -66.75 109.24
C GLY A 44 36.91 -66.55 108.28
N VAL A 45 35.67 -66.68 108.77
CA VAL A 45 34.45 -66.43 107.98
C VAL A 45 34.32 -64.95 107.61
N TRP A 46 34.59 -64.04 108.55
CA TRP A 46 34.60 -62.59 108.27
C TRP A 46 35.72 -62.18 107.31
N LEU A 47 36.90 -62.81 107.41
CA LEU A 47 38.04 -62.51 106.54
C LEU A 47 37.81 -63.03 105.11
N ASN A 48 37.17 -64.20 104.97
CA ASN A 48 36.71 -64.71 103.67
C ASN A 48 35.62 -63.84 103.04
N ALA A 49 34.61 -63.43 103.81
CA ALA A 49 33.54 -62.56 103.31
C ALA A 49 34.09 -61.20 102.84
N SER A 50 35.00 -60.60 103.60
CA SER A 50 35.63 -59.32 103.24
C SER A 50 36.58 -59.45 102.04
N MET A 51 37.39 -60.51 101.93
CA MET A 51 38.20 -60.78 100.74
C MET A 51 37.32 -61.00 99.51
N ASN A 52 36.21 -61.73 99.65
CA ASN A 52 35.26 -61.93 98.56
C ASN A 52 34.66 -60.61 98.07
N ILE A 53 34.26 -59.73 98.99
CA ILE A 53 33.73 -58.40 98.65
C ILE A 53 34.80 -57.55 97.93
N ILE A 54 36.04 -57.54 98.42
CA ILE A 54 37.12 -56.75 97.83
C ILE A 54 37.44 -57.24 96.42
N VAL A 55 37.64 -58.56 96.24
CA VAL A 55 37.96 -59.15 94.93
C VAL A 55 36.81 -58.96 93.95
N ALA A 56 35.56 -59.17 94.38
CA ALA A 56 34.39 -58.91 93.55
C ALA A 56 34.29 -57.43 93.16
N THR A 57 34.56 -56.49 94.08
CA THR A 57 34.53 -55.05 93.81
C THR A 57 35.61 -54.64 92.81
N VAL A 58 36.85 -55.12 92.99
CA VAL A 58 37.98 -54.80 92.09
C VAL A 58 37.77 -55.40 90.70
N LEU A 59 37.30 -56.64 90.61
CA LEU A 59 36.98 -57.28 89.32
C LEU A 59 35.80 -56.62 88.62
N LEU A 60 34.75 -56.26 89.36
CA LEU A 60 33.59 -55.55 88.80
C LEU A 60 33.98 -54.15 88.32
N TRP A 61 34.83 -53.43 89.07
CA TRP A 61 35.43 -52.18 88.63
C TRP A 61 36.28 -52.36 87.37
N TYR A 62 37.13 -53.40 87.30
CA TYR A 62 37.95 -53.68 86.13
C TYR A 62 37.10 -54.01 84.90
N ILE A 63 36.08 -54.86 85.05
CA ILE A 63 35.16 -55.25 83.97
C ILE A 63 34.39 -54.02 83.49
N LEU A 64 33.76 -53.24 84.39
CA LEU A 64 33.06 -52.01 84.02
C LEU A 64 33.99 -51.01 83.33
N ARG A 65 35.20 -50.80 83.88
CA ARG A 65 36.13 -49.83 83.33
C ARG A 65 36.66 -50.22 81.95
N HIS A 66 36.97 -51.50 81.73
CA HIS A 66 37.56 -51.95 80.47
C HIS A 66 36.52 -52.27 79.39
N PHE A 67 35.38 -52.87 79.74
CA PHE A 67 34.37 -53.32 78.78
C PHE A 67 33.23 -52.32 78.55
N VAL A 68 33.03 -51.34 79.44
CA VAL A 68 31.92 -50.37 79.31
C VAL A 68 32.43 -48.93 79.25
N ILE A 69 33.14 -48.47 80.29
CA ILE A 69 33.51 -47.05 80.42
C ILE A 69 34.54 -46.63 79.36
N LYS A 70 35.67 -47.33 79.20
CA LYS A 70 36.68 -46.99 78.19
C LYS A 70 36.12 -46.94 76.75
N PRO A 71 35.29 -47.91 76.31
CA PRO A 71 34.64 -47.83 75.01
C PRO A 71 33.69 -46.63 74.87
N LEU A 72 32.93 -46.28 75.91
CA LEU A 72 32.06 -45.10 75.91
C LEU A 72 32.86 -43.79 75.86
N ASP A 73 33.96 -43.68 76.62
CA ASP A 73 34.85 -42.51 76.57
C ASP A 73 35.41 -42.30 75.15
N LYS A 74 35.81 -43.38 74.46
CA LYS A 74 36.25 -43.33 73.06
C LYS A 74 35.13 -42.97 72.09
N MET A 75 33.89 -43.36 72.37
CA MET A 75 32.74 -42.94 71.57
C MET A 75 32.49 -41.44 71.74
N LEU A 76 32.55 -40.94 72.98
CA LEU A 76 32.41 -39.52 73.28
C LEU A 76 33.49 -38.69 72.58
N GLU A 77 34.76 -39.09 72.69
CA GLU A 77 35.88 -38.43 71.99
C GLU A 77 35.64 -38.35 70.47
N LYS A 78 35.10 -39.41 69.87
CA LYS A 78 34.81 -39.47 68.44
C LYS A 78 33.55 -38.67 68.07
N ILE A 79 32.56 -38.58 68.95
CA ILE A 79 31.43 -37.66 68.78
C ILE A 79 31.93 -36.22 68.85
N ASP A 80 32.80 -35.89 69.80
CA ASP A 80 33.39 -34.54 69.93
C ASP A 80 34.22 -34.18 68.68
N GLU A 81 35.00 -35.13 68.13
CA GLU A 81 35.69 -34.94 66.85
C GLU A 81 34.71 -34.70 65.69
N PHE A 82 33.59 -35.43 65.66
CA PHE A 82 32.55 -35.27 64.65
C PHE A 82 31.82 -33.92 64.77
N GLU A 83 31.49 -33.49 65.99
CA GLU A 83 30.95 -32.15 66.29
C GLU A 83 31.94 -31.04 65.96
N GLY A 84 33.24 -31.27 66.18
CA GLY A 84 34.34 -30.36 65.87
C GLY A 84 34.65 -30.17 64.38
N GLY A 85 33.92 -30.84 63.48
CA GLY A 85 34.07 -30.66 62.02
C GLY A 85 34.71 -31.83 61.29
N ASN A 86 35.19 -32.87 61.98
CA ASN A 86 35.81 -34.01 61.32
C ASN A 86 34.74 -35.01 60.83
N ARG A 87 34.54 -35.10 59.52
CA ARG A 87 33.51 -35.98 58.90
C ARG A 87 33.99 -37.39 58.57
N ASP A 88 35.30 -37.64 58.66
CA ASP A 88 35.92 -38.95 58.42
C ASP A 88 35.96 -39.83 59.68
N VAL A 89 35.32 -39.38 60.76
CA VAL A 89 35.33 -40.10 62.04
C VAL A 89 34.55 -41.40 61.95
N ARG A 90 35.17 -42.50 62.38
CA ARG A 90 34.53 -43.83 62.44
C ARG A 90 34.86 -44.54 63.76
N LEU A 91 33.85 -45.17 64.34
CA LEU A 91 33.94 -45.96 65.56
C LEU A 91 34.34 -47.41 65.22
N GLY A 92 35.64 -47.71 65.29
CA GLY A 92 36.23 -49.01 64.91
C GLY A 92 36.15 -50.11 65.99
N PHE A 93 34.97 -50.40 66.53
CA PHE A 93 34.81 -51.44 67.55
C PHE A 93 34.66 -52.84 66.94
N LYS A 94 35.58 -53.75 67.28
CA LYS A 94 35.53 -55.16 66.84
C LYS A 94 34.83 -56.00 67.93
N GLY A 95 33.55 -56.32 67.73
CA GLY A 95 32.77 -57.12 68.68
C GLY A 95 31.37 -57.44 68.17
N LYS A 96 30.67 -58.35 68.87
CA LYS A 96 29.23 -58.64 68.67
C LYS A 96 28.44 -58.31 69.94
N ASP A 97 28.88 -57.29 70.66
CA ASP A 97 28.27 -56.84 71.90
C ASP A 97 27.46 -55.56 71.70
N GLU A 98 26.82 -55.15 72.78
CA GLU A 98 25.95 -54.00 72.88
C GLU A 98 26.68 -52.70 72.52
N ILE A 99 27.95 -52.59 72.88
CA ILE A 99 28.81 -51.45 72.55
C ILE A 99 29.08 -51.40 71.05
N ALA A 100 29.37 -52.54 70.41
CA ALA A 100 29.54 -52.61 68.96
C ALA A 100 28.23 -52.25 68.21
N ASP A 101 27.06 -52.60 68.72
CA ASP A 101 25.76 -52.22 68.12
C ASP A 101 25.53 -50.70 68.19
N VAL A 102 25.83 -50.06 69.33
CA VAL A 102 25.76 -48.59 69.48
C VAL A 102 26.78 -47.89 68.57
N ALA A 103 28.01 -48.41 68.48
CA ALA A 103 29.03 -47.89 67.56
C ALA A 103 28.57 -47.89 66.11
N ASN A 104 27.95 -48.99 65.66
CA ASN A 104 27.47 -49.12 64.29
C ASN A 104 26.32 -48.16 63.99
N ARG A 105 25.38 -47.99 64.93
CA ARG A 105 24.28 -47.02 64.80
C ARG A 105 24.77 -45.56 64.78
N LEU A 106 25.80 -45.24 65.56
CA LEU A 106 26.45 -43.93 65.52
C LEU A 106 27.21 -43.70 64.21
N ASN A 107 27.90 -44.72 63.67
CA ASN A 107 28.51 -44.63 62.34
C ASN A 107 27.45 -44.36 61.26
N GLU A 108 26.30 -45.04 61.31
CA GLU A 108 25.17 -44.79 60.40
C GLU A 108 24.62 -43.35 60.55
N LEU A 109 24.56 -42.83 61.78
CA LEU A 109 24.16 -41.43 62.04
C LEU A 109 25.18 -40.43 61.48
N PHE A 110 26.48 -40.68 61.66
CA PHE A 110 27.55 -39.85 61.09
C PHE A 110 27.47 -39.84 59.57
N GLU A 111 27.32 -41.01 58.95
CA GLU A 111 27.19 -41.14 57.50
C GLU A 111 25.96 -40.40 56.96
N ARG A 112 24.79 -40.57 57.61
CA ARG A 112 23.56 -39.85 57.21
C ARG A 112 23.68 -38.33 57.38
N THR A 113 24.34 -37.86 58.43
CA THR A 113 24.57 -36.42 58.65
C THR A 113 25.50 -35.84 57.57
N VAL A 114 26.58 -36.54 57.23
CA VAL A 114 27.49 -36.14 56.14
C VAL A 114 26.75 -36.10 54.80
N GLN A 115 25.99 -37.15 54.47
CA GLN A 115 25.17 -37.18 53.25
C GLN A 115 24.14 -36.04 53.22
N GLN A 116 23.54 -35.69 54.36
CA GLN A 116 22.60 -34.57 54.45
C GLN A 116 23.31 -33.21 54.28
N GLU A 117 24.50 -33.03 54.84
CA GLU A 117 25.33 -31.83 54.67
C GLU A 117 25.76 -31.66 53.20
N GLU A 118 26.23 -32.73 52.55
CA GLU A 118 26.56 -32.75 51.11
C GLU A 118 25.33 -32.44 50.23
N ALA A 119 24.16 -32.99 50.57
CA ALA A 119 22.92 -32.72 49.86
C ALA A 119 22.47 -31.26 50.03
N VAL A 120 22.58 -30.69 51.24
CA VAL A 120 22.30 -29.27 51.50
C VAL A 120 23.26 -28.39 50.72
N HIS A 121 24.57 -28.69 50.72
CA HIS A 121 25.56 -27.91 49.97
C HIS A 121 25.29 -27.93 48.47
N SER A 122 24.98 -29.11 47.92
CA SER A 122 24.60 -29.26 46.50
C SER A 122 23.33 -28.48 46.16
N GLN A 123 22.34 -28.47 47.06
CA GLN A 123 21.11 -27.71 46.89
C GLN A 123 21.36 -26.19 46.93
N VAL A 124 22.23 -25.72 47.83
CA VAL A 124 22.64 -24.30 47.94
C VAL A 124 23.35 -23.86 46.65
N GLN A 125 24.27 -24.66 46.11
CA GLN A 125 24.90 -24.39 44.81
C GLN A 125 23.90 -24.33 43.66
N ALA A 126 22.94 -25.28 43.63
CA ALA A 126 21.90 -25.28 42.61
C ALA A 126 21.00 -24.03 42.70
N VAL A 127 20.70 -23.55 43.91
CA VAL A 127 19.95 -22.30 44.13
C VAL A 127 20.78 -21.11 43.66
N ASP A 128 22.07 -21.02 44.01
CA ASP A 128 22.94 -19.92 43.55
C ASP A 128 22.99 -19.84 42.02
N GLN A 129 23.23 -20.97 41.34
CA GLN A 129 23.20 -21.06 39.88
C GLN A 129 21.84 -20.64 39.30
N SER A 130 20.73 -21.11 39.89
CA SER A 130 19.38 -20.74 39.44
C SER A 130 19.10 -19.25 39.62
N THR A 131 19.56 -18.63 40.72
CA THR A 131 19.40 -17.19 40.95
C THR A 131 20.23 -16.35 39.98
N SER A 132 21.42 -16.82 39.59
CA SER A 132 22.22 -16.16 38.55
C SER A 132 21.51 -16.19 37.20
N GLN A 133 20.97 -17.35 36.80
CA GLN A 133 20.20 -17.47 35.56
C GLN A 133 18.94 -16.61 35.59
N LEU A 134 18.25 -16.54 36.73
CA LEU A 134 17.06 -15.69 36.89
C LEU A 134 17.43 -14.21 36.78
N THR A 135 18.60 -13.80 37.28
CA THR A 135 19.12 -12.43 37.12
C THR A 135 19.27 -12.06 35.65
N ASP A 136 19.88 -12.95 34.86
CA ASP A 136 20.06 -12.73 33.42
C ASP A 136 18.71 -12.62 32.70
N GLN A 137 17.76 -13.49 33.03
CA GLN A 137 16.39 -13.46 32.48
C GLN A 137 15.65 -12.18 32.83
N VAL A 138 15.78 -11.68 34.07
CA VAL A 138 15.15 -10.43 34.51
C VAL A 138 15.76 -9.22 33.80
N ASN A 139 17.07 -9.21 33.57
CA ASN A 139 17.73 -8.15 32.80
C ASN A 139 17.29 -8.18 31.32
N GLU A 140 17.14 -9.36 30.73
CA GLU A 140 16.61 -9.50 29.38
C GLU A 140 15.15 -9.03 29.30
N LEU A 141 14.33 -9.38 30.30
CA LEU A 141 12.94 -8.93 30.39
C LEU A 141 12.85 -7.41 30.46
N MET A 142 13.67 -6.76 31.30
CA MET A 142 13.75 -5.29 31.37
C MET A 142 14.05 -4.67 30.01
N LYS A 143 15.06 -5.18 29.30
CA LYS A 143 15.42 -4.69 27.96
C LYS A 143 14.26 -4.83 26.96
N ARG A 144 13.53 -5.95 27.02
CA ARG A 144 12.34 -6.17 26.17
C ARG A 144 11.22 -5.19 26.52
N THR A 145 10.98 -4.93 27.80
CA THR A 145 10.02 -3.93 28.26
C THR A 145 10.38 -2.52 27.78
N ASP A 146 11.65 -2.13 27.83
CA ASP A 146 12.13 -0.85 27.27
C ASP A 146 11.83 -0.75 25.76
N THR A 147 12.10 -1.82 25.00
CA THR A 147 11.82 -1.87 23.56
C THR A 147 10.32 -1.75 23.26
N ILE A 148 9.45 -2.38 24.07
CA ILE A 148 7.99 -2.27 23.92
C ILE A 148 7.54 -0.83 24.20
N SER A 149 8.11 -0.17 25.21
CA SER A 149 7.82 1.23 25.52
C SER A 149 8.20 2.17 24.38
N GLU A 150 9.40 1.99 23.81
CA GLU A 150 9.89 2.77 22.67
C GLU A 150 8.99 2.56 21.44
N MET A 151 8.65 1.32 21.12
CA MET A 151 7.77 0.99 20.00
C MET A 151 6.37 1.56 20.20
N SER A 152 5.82 1.52 21.42
CA SER A 152 4.52 2.15 21.72
C SER A 152 4.55 3.66 21.47
N GLY A 153 5.66 4.34 21.81
CA GLY A 153 5.88 5.74 21.49
C GLY A 153 5.90 6.02 19.98
N HIS A 154 6.62 5.21 19.20
CA HIS A 154 6.67 5.35 17.74
C HIS A 154 5.31 5.10 17.06
N VAL A 155 4.53 4.12 17.54
CA VAL A 155 3.18 3.88 17.02
C VAL A 155 2.27 5.07 17.33
N ALA A 156 2.40 5.70 18.50
CA ALA A 156 1.63 6.89 18.87
C ALA A 156 1.97 8.09 17.96
N GLU A 157 3.26 8.33 17.72
CA GLU A 157 3.71 9.38 16.81
C GLU A 157 3.22 9.14 15.38
N SER A 158 3.33 7.90 14.90
CA SER A 158 2.85 7.51 13.56
C SER A 158 1.33 7.68 13.43
N SER A 159 0.57 7.32 14.47
CA SER A 159 -0.89 7.48 14.53
C SER A 159 -1.29 8.95 14.42
N ASN A 160 -0.62 9.84 15.16
CA ASN A 160 -0.86 11.29 15.07
C ASN A 160 -0.51 11.85 13.68
N SER A 161 0.61 11.42 13.10
CA SER A 161 0.97 11.82 11.74
C SER A 161 -0.06 11.34 10.72
N GLN A 162 -0.61 10.14 10.90
CA GLN A 162 -1.63 9.59 10.01
C GLN A 162 -2.94 10.38 10.07
N LEU A 163 -3.38 10.80 11.26
CA LEU A 163 -4.53 11.71 11.41
C LEU A 163 -4.32 13.03 10.66
N ALA A 164 -3.14 13.63 10.75
CA ALA A 164 -2.83 14.85 9.99
C ALA A 164 -2.91 14.62 8.47
N THR A 165 -2.43 13.47 7.97
CA THR A 165 -2.56 13.14 6.54
C THR A 165 -4.01 12.88 6.13
N PHE A 166 -4.84 12.35 7.02
CA PHE A 166 -6.28 12.17 6.77
C PHE A 166 -7.00 13.50 6.66
N GLU A 167 -6.70 14.46 7.55
CA GLU A 167 -7.24 15.83 7.46
C GLU A 167 -6.86 16.52 6.15
N GLU A 168 -5.60 16.42 5.74
CA GLU A 168 -5.14 16.95 4.44
C GLU A 168 -5.86 16.29 3.26
N THR A 169 -5.99 14.97 3.29
CA THR A 169 -6.68 14.22 2.22
C THR A 169 -8.15 14.58 2.14
N LEU A 170 -8.83 14.77 3.26
CA LEU A 170 -10.21 15.26 3.31
C LEU A 170 -10.34 16.68 2.74
N SER A 171 -9.42 17.59 3.07
CA SER A 171 -9.41 18.94 2.51
C SER A 171 -9.19 18.94 1.00
N VAL A 172 -8.28 18.12 0.49
CA VAL A 172 -8.07 17.95 -0.96
C VAL A 172 -9.31 17.36 -1.63
N THR A 173 -9.97 16.40 -1.00
CA THR A 173 -11.21 15.78 -1.52
C THR A 173 -12.35 16.79 -1.58
N GLU A 174 -12.52 17.64 -0.56
CA GLU A 174 -13.52 18.71 -0.56
C GLU A 174 -13.25 19.76 -1.66
N SER A 175 -11.98 20.14 -1.83
CA SER A 175 -11.56 21.02 -2.93
C SER A 175 -11.85 20.41 -4.30
N MET A 176 -11.60 19.11 -4.45
CA MET A 176 -11.94 18.36 -5.67
C MET A 176 -13.45 18.41 -5.96
N GLU A 177 -14.31 18.21 -4.96
CA GLU A 177 -15.77 18.32 -5.13
C GLU A 177 -16.19 19.72 -5.59
N GLN A 178 -15.62 20.78 -5.02
CA GLN A 178 -15.87 22.17 -5.45
C GLN A 178 -15.44 22.40 -6.90
N HIS A 179 -14.30 21.84 -7.31
CA HIS A 179 -13.82 21.93 -8.69
C HIS A 179 -14.74 21.19 -9.66
N ILE A 180 -15.26 20.02 -9.28
CA ILE A 180 -16.23 19.27 -10.08
C ILE A 180 -17.51 20.08 -10.28
N LEU A 181 -18.04 20.72 -9.23
CA LEU A 181 -19.22 21.58 -9.33
C LEU A 181 -18.98 22.76 -10.28
N THR A 182 -17.81 23.40 -10.17
CA THR A 182 -17.43 24.51 -11.06
C THR A 182 -17.32 24.06 -12.51
N LEU A 183 -16.69 22.90 -12.75
CA LEU A 183 -16.55 22.32 -14.08
C LEU A 183 -17.91 21.95 -14.69
N SER A 184 -18.84 21.45 -13.88
CA SER A 184 -20.20 21.15 -14.32
C SER A 184 -20.95 22.39 -14.81
N GLU A 185 -20.85 23.51 -14.09
CA GLU A 185 -21.47 24.78 -14.55
C GLU A 185 -20.80 25.31 -15.82
N GLN A 186 -19.48 25.19 -15.93
CA GLN A 186 -18.76 25.56 -17.15
C GLN A 186 -19.19 24.72 -18.35
N LEU A 187 -19.31 23.40 -18.19
CA LEU A 187 -19.75 22.51 -19.27
C LEU A 187 -21.18 22.82 -19.71
N LYS A 188 -22.07 23.13 -18.77
CA LYS A 188 -23.43 23.59 -19.08
C LYS A 188 -23.43 24.86 -19.94
N ALA A 189 -22.54 25.81 -19.63
CA ALA A 189 -22.38 27.01 -20.45
C ALA A 189 -21.85 26.69 -21.85
N VAL A 190 -20.89 25.76 -21.96
CA VAL A 190 -20.36 25.30 -23.26
C VAL A 190 -21.45 24.60 -24.08
N THR A 191 -22.26 23.72 -23.47
CA THR A 191 -23.41 23.08 -24.14
C THR A 191 -24.37 24.13 -24.70
N GLY A 192 -24.71 25.16 -23.92
CA GLY A 192 -25.54 26.27 -24.39
C GLY A 192 -24.91 27.02 -25.57
N SER A 193 -23.59 27.23 -25.55
CA SER A 193 -22.88 27.84 -26.67
C SER A 193 -22.89 26.98 -27.93
N PHE A 194 -22.78 25.66 -27.81
CA PHE A 194 -22.86 24.74 -28.95
C PHE A 194 -24.26 24.69 -29.55
N GLN A 195 -25.31 24.70 -28.73
CA GLN A 195 -26.69 24.81 -29.22
C GLN A 195 -26.91 26.10 -30.03
N HIS A 196 -26.36 27.22 -29.55
CA HIS A 196 -26.45 28.48 -30.31
C HIS A 196 -25.67 28.44 -31.62
N LEU A 197 -24.46 27.87 -31.62
CA LEU A 197 -23.66 27.68 -32.83
C LEU A 197 -24.33 26.74 -33.84
N GLU A 198 -25.04 25.71 -33.37
CA GLU A 198 -25.81 24.81 -34.22
C GLU A 198 -26.96 25.55 -34.90
N GLU A 199 -27.71 26.36 -34.14
CA GLU A 199 -28.78 27.20 -34.67
C GLU A 199 -28.25 28.19 -35.74
N ASP A 200 -27.12 28.83 -35.48
CA ASP A 200 -26.49 29.76 -36.41
C ASP A 200 -25.95 29.05 -37.66
N ALA A 201 -25.38 27.85 -37.51
CA ALA A 201 -24.93 27.05 -38.64
C ALA A 201 -26.10 26.60 -39.54
N LEU A 202 -27.24 26.23 -38.93
CA LEU A 202 -28.46 25.88 -39.67
C LEU A 202 -29.03 27.09 -40.41
N LYS A 203 -29.09 28.27 -39.76
CA LYS A 203 -29.49 29.52 -40.43
C LYS A 203 -28.55 29.88 -41.58
N GLY A 204 -27.25 29.78 -41.36
CA GLY A 204 -26.25 30.02 -42.40
C GLY A 204 -26.39 29.06 -43.59
N LYS A 205 -26.74 27.80 -43.33
CA LYS A 205 -27.03 26.82 -44.38
C LYS A 205 -28.28 27.19 -45.19
N ASP A 206 -29.35 27.64 -44.54
CA ASP A 206 -30.54 28.12 -45.22
C ASP A 206 -30.26 29.38 -46.06
N GLU A 207 -29.49 30.34 -45.54
CA GLU A 207 -29.06 31.52 -46.32
C GLU A 207 -28.22 31.14 -47.54
N VAL A 208 -27.33 30.15 -47.42
CA VAL A 208 -26.54 29.62 -48.55
C VAL A 208 -27.44 28.99 -49.60
N LYS A 209 -28.50 28.29 -49.18
CA LYS A 209 -29.49 27.70 -50.09
C LYS A 209 -30.26 28.79 -50.84
N ASP A 210 -30.67 29.86 -50.18
CA ASP A 210 -31.33 30.99 -50.84
C ASP A 210 -30.42 31.63 -51.90
N VAL A 211 -29.12 31.78 -51.60
CA VAL A 211 -28.15 32.29 -52.58
C VAL A 211 -27.93 31.32 -53.74
N HIS A 212 -27.93 30.01 -53.47
CA HIS A 212 -27.84 28.98 -54.50
C HIS A 212 -28.99 29.11 -55.51
N ASP A 213 -30.24 29.24 -55.04
CA ASP A 213 -31.42 29.38 -55.88
C ASP A 213 -31.37 30.66 -56.74
N VAL A 214 -30.82 31.75 -56.18
CA VAL A 214 -30.58 33.00 -56.94
C VAL A 214 -29.56 32.78 -58.06
N ILE A 215 -28.46 32.07 -57.80
CA ILE A 215 -27.42 31.76 -58.80
C ILE A 215 -27.95 30.86 -59.90
N GLU A 216 -28.79 29.88 -59.57
CA GLU A 216 -29.46 29.03 -60.56
C GLU A 216 -30.35 29.87 -61.49
N GLY A 217 -31.13 30.79 -60.92
CA GLY A 217 -31.92 31.75 -61.69
C GLY A 217 -31.09 32.68 -62.58
N LEU A 218 -29.93 33.14 -62.10
CA LEU A 218 -28.99 33.94 -62.90
C LEU A 218 -28.40 33.13 -64.06
N THR A 219 -28.07 31.86 -63.83
CA THR A 219 -27.57 30.95 -64.86
C THR A 219 -28.58 30.81 -65.99
N TYR A 220 -29.85 30.59 -65.65
CA TYR A 220 -30.94 30.51 -66.64
C TYR A 220 -31.08 31.79 -67.47
N LYS A 221 -31.11 32.96 -66.82
CA LYS A 221 -31.23 34.26 -67.50
C LYS A 221 -30.02 34.58 -68.40
N SER A 222 -28.82 34.16 -67.99
CA SER A 222 -27.61 34.35 -68.79
C SER A 222 -27.67 33.52 -70.09
N GLU A 223 -28.13 32.27 -70.00
CA GLU A 223 -28.31 31.42 -71.18
C GLU A 223 -29.42 31.95 -72.11
N GLU A 224 -30.53 32.44 -71.55
CA GLU A 224 -31.58 33.13 -72.33
C GLU A 224 -31.02 34.36 -73.07
N THR A 225 -30.21 35.18 -72.40
CA THR A 225 -29.57 36.36 -72.99
C THR A 225 -28.63 35.97 -74.13
N LYS A 226 -27.84 34.91 -73.94
CA LYS A 226 -26.94 34.38 -74.96
C LYS A 226 -27.71 33.89 -76.20
N GLN A 227 -28.84 33.21 -76.01
CA GLN A 227 -29.72 32.79 -77.11
C GLN A 227 -30.27 34.01 -77.85
N MET A 228 -30.79 35.02 -77.13
CA MET A 228 -31.30 36.25 -77.75
C MET A 228 -30.22 36.99 -78.56
N MET A 229 -28.98 37.06 -78.07
CA MET A 229 -27.88 37.68 -78.80
C MET A 229 -27.52 36.90 -80.07
N ASN A 230 -27.57 35.57 -80.01
CA ASN A 230 -27.33 34.72 -81.18
C ASN A 230 -28.43 34.93 -82.24
N ASP A 231 -29.69 34.91 -81.83
CA ASP A 231 -30.83 35.16 -82.73
C ASP A 231 -30.76 36.57 -83.34
N PHE A 232 -30.39 37.58 -82.55
CA PHE A 232 -30.19 38.94 -83.04
C PHE A 232 -29.02 39.04 -84.03
N SER A 233 -27.92 38.32 -83.80
CA SER A 233 -26.79 38.24 -84.75
C SER A 233 -27.25 37.70 -86.10
N VAL A 234 -28.03 36.61 -86.10
CA VAL A 234 -28.57 35.99 -87.32
C VAL A 234 -29.47 36.98 -88.09
N GLU A 235 -30.36 37.70 -87.40
CA GLU A 235 -31.23 38.68 -88.06
C GLU A 235 -30.45 39.88 -88.62
N VAL A 236 -29.40 40.35 -87.93
CA VAL A 236 -28.54 41.43 -88.44
C VAL A 236 -27.72 40.97 -89.65
N GLU A 237 -27.24 39.72 -89.67
CA GLU A 237 -26.57 39.13 -90.85
C GLU A 237 -27.51 39.08 -92.06
N ARG A 238 -28.79 38.72 -91.88
CA ARG A 238 -29.78 38.76 -92.95
C ARG A 238 -30.02 40.16 -93.50
N ILE A 239 -30.01 41.18 -92.63
CA ILE A 239 -30.08 42.59 -93.06
C ILE A 239 -28.83 42.94 -93.87
N HIS A 240 -27.65 42.50 -93.45
CA HIS A 240 -26.39 42.73 -94.17
C HIS A 240 -26.46 42.18 -95.61
N GLU A 241 -26.94 40.95 -95.77
CA GLU A 241 -27.13 40.32 -97.09
C GLU A 241 -28.09 41.11 -97.99
N ILE A 242 -29.21 41.59 -97.43
CA ILE A 242 -30.19 42.41 -98.17
C ILE A 242 -29.57 43.75 -98.60
N VAL A 243 -28.83 44.42 -97.72
CA VAL A 243 -28.18 45.70 -98.03
C VAL A 243 -27.12 45.52 -99.11
N GLN A 244 -26.35 44.43 -99.07
CA GLN A 244 -25.39 44.09 -100.11
C GLN A 244 -26.07 43.90 -101.47
N LEU A 245 -27.20 43.17 -101.51
CA LEU A 245 -27.99 43.00 -102.73
C LEU A 245 -28.50 44.35 -103.29
N ILE A 246 -28.96 45.27 -102.42
CA ILE A 246 -29.41 46.61 -102.86
C ILE A 246 -28.23 47.43 -103.39
N SER A 247 -27.05 47.32 -102.78
CA SER A 247 -25.82 47.95 -103.27
C SER A 247 -25.48 47.46 -104.67
N ASP A 248 -25.48 46.14 -104.89
CA ASP A 248 -25.21 45.52 -106.19
C ASP A 248 -26.24 45.96 -107.25
N ILE A 249 -27.53 46.03 -106.88
CA ILE A 249 -28.59 46.55 -107.76
C ILE A 249 -28.37 48.04 -108.08
N SER A 250 -27.95 48.83 -107.10
CA SER A 250 -27.68 50.27 -107.27
C SER A 250 -26.49 50.48 -108.21
N GLU A 251 -25.43 49.70 -108.09
CA GLU A 251 -24.27 49.74 -108.98
C GLU A 251 -24.64 49.30 -110.42
N GLN A 252 -25.39 48.21 -110.57
CA GLN A 252 -25.91 47.79 -111.88
C GLN A 252 -26.81 48.85 -112.51
N THR A 253 -27.68 49.49 -111.71
CA THR A 253 -28.57 50.56 -112.16
C THR A 253 -27.77 51.79 -112.58
N ASN A 254 -26.70 52.13 -111.85
CA ASN A 254 -25.78 53.21 -112.20
C ASN A 254 -25.07 52.94 -113.54
N LEU A 255 -24.59 51.72 -113.75
CA LEU A 255 -23.97 51.29 -115.01
C LEU A 255 -24.97 51.30 -116.18
N LEU A 256 -26.20 50.82 -115.96
CA LEU A 256 -27.26 50.86 -116.97
C LEU A 256 -27.64 52.30 -117.34
N ALA A 257 -27.77 53.18 -116.34
CA ALA A 257 -28.09 54.59 -116.53
C ALA A 257 -26.95 55.37 -117.20
N LEU A 258 -25.70 55.02 -116.91
CA LEU A 258 -24.52 55.55 -117.60
C LEU A 258 -24.51 55.14 -119.07
N ASN A 259 -24.72 53.85 -119.36
CA ASN A 259 -24.81 53.36 -120.74
C ASN A 259 -25.97 54.01 -121.51
N ALA A 260 -27.13 54.20 -120.87
CA ALA A 260 -28.26 54.91 -121.45
C ALA A 260 -27.96 56.39 -121.69
N SER A 261 -27.25 57.06 -120.78
CA SER A 261 -26.82 58.46 -120.94
C SER A 261 -25.85 58.63 -122.11
N ILE A 262 -24.91 57.68 -122.28
CA ILE A 262 -23.96 57.66 -123.40
C ILE A 262 -24.71 57.49 -124.73
N GLU A 263 -25.64 56.54 -124.81
CA GLU A 263 -26.38 56.27 -126.06
C GLU A 263 -27.36 57.41 -126.39
N ALA A 264 -27.96 58.04 -125.37
CA ALA A 264 -28.79 59.24 -125.54
C ALA A 264 -27.97 60.45 -126.04
N ALA A 265 -26.73 60.62 -125.57
CA ALA A 265 -25.82 61.65 -126.10
C ALA A 265 -25.41 61.34 -127.56
N ARG A 266 -25.29 60.05 -127.92
CA ARG A 266 -24.96 59.58 -129.27
C ARG A 266 -26.09 59.83 -130.28
N ALA A 267 -27.35 59.82 -129.84
CA ALA A 267 -28.53 60.13 -130.66
C ALA A 267 -28.74 61.64 -130.93
N GLY A 268 -27.90 62.53 -130.39
CA GLY A 268 -27.94 63.96 -130.66
C GLY A 268 -29.22 64.64 -130.15
N GLU A 269 -29.83 65.53 -130.94
CA GLU A 269 -31.03 66.29 -130.53
C GLU A 269 -32.24 65.40 -130.24
N HIS A 270 -32.36 64.23 -130.89
CA HIS A 270 -33.46 63.29 -130.65
C HIS A 270 -33.35 62.55 -129.30
N GLY A 271 -32.18 62.56 -128.66
CA GLY A 271 -31.90 61.86 -127.40
C GLY A 271 -31.97 62.74 -126.14
N GLN A 272 -32.15 64.07 -126.26
CA GLN A 272 -32.03 65.00 -125.13
C GLN A 272 -32.97 64.68 -123.96
N GLY A 273 -34.24 64.34 -124.22
CA GLY A 273 -35.20 63.98 -123.16
C GLY A 273 -34.83 62.70 -122.43
N PHE A 274 -34.30 61.71 -123.16
CA PHE A 274 -33.80 60.46 -122.58
C PHE A 274 -32.51 60.65 -121.77
N ALA A 275 -31.61 61.54 -122.23
CA ALA A 275 -30.37 61.85 -121.52
C ALA A 275 -30.62 62.45 -120.14
N VAL A 276 -31.63 63.33 -120.00
CA VAL A 276 -32.01 63.92 -118.71
C VAL A 276 -32.55 62.85 -117.75
N VAL A 277 -33.42 61.94 -118.23
CA VAL A 277 -33.94 60.84 -117.41
C VAL A 277 -32.83 59.88 -117.01
N ALA A 278 -31.93 59.53 -117.93
CA ALA A 278 -30.81 58.64 -117.65
C ALA A 278 -29.83 59.24 -116.63
N ASP A 279 -29.52 60.54 -116.69
CA ASP A 279 -28.67 61.20 -115.69
C ASP A 279 -29.37 61.33 -114.32
N GLU A 280 -30.70 61.49 -114.28
CA GLU A 280 -31.47 61.49 -113.03
C GLU A 280 -31.51 60.09 -112.39
N VAL A 281 -31.69 59.03 -113.19
CA VAL A 281 -31.62 57.63 -112.72
C VAL A 281 -30.20 57.32 -112.24
N ARG A 282 -29.16 57.81 -112.92
CA ARG A 282 -27.76 57.68 -112.51
C ARG A 282 -27.52 58.31 -111.14
N LYS A 283 -27.95 59.56 -110.94
CA LYS A 283 -27.86 60.25 -109.64
C LYS A 283 -28.66 59.55 -108.55
N LEU A 284 -29.82 58.98 -108.86
CA LEU A 284 -30.63 58.22 -107.91
C LEU A 284 -29.91 56.92 -107.50
N ALA A 285 -29.28 56.25 -108.46
CA ALA A 285 -28.49 55.05 -108.22
C ALA A 285 -27.21 55.34 -107.40
N GLU A 286 -26.50 56.44 -107.68
CA GLU A 286 -25.37 56.91 -106.85
C GLU A 286 -25.82 57.21 -105.41
N ARG A 287 -26.92 57.95 -105.24
CA ARG A 287 -27.49 58.24 -103.91
C ARG A 287 -27.94 56.98 -103.18
N SER A 288 -28.47 56.00 -103.91
CA SER A 288 -28.85 54.69 -103.35
C SER A 288 -27.62 53.91 -102.90
N GLY A 289 -26.54 53.92 -103.70
CA GLY A 289 -25.24 53.34 -103.36
C GLY A 289 -24.61 53.96 -102.11
N ASP A 290 -24.59 55.30 -102.02
CA ASP A 290 -24.08 56.02 -100.84
C ASP A 290 -24.90 55.70 -99.57
N ALA A 291 -26.23 55.61 -99.72
CA ALA A 291 -27.12 55.23 -98.63
C ALA A 291 -26.91 53.79 -98.19
N THR A 292 -26.79 52.83 -99.13
CA THR A 292 -26.48 51.44 -98.80
C THR A 292 -25.13 51.31 -98.12
N GLN A 293 -24.10 52.05 -98.57
CA GLN A 293 -22.78 52.05 -97.92
C GLN A 293 -22.86 52.50 -96.46
N THR A 294 -23.64 53.56 -96.19
CA THR A 294 -23.87 54.06 -94.81
C THR A 294 -24.59 53.00 -93.95
N ILE A 295 -25.58 52.31 -94.52
CA ILE A 295 -26.27 51.22 -93.84
C ILE A 295 -25.32 50.04 -93.58
N THR A 296 -24.48 49.66 -94.55
CA THR A 296 -23.47 48.59 -94.40
C THR A 296 -22.56 48.86 -93.22
N THR A 297 -21.97 50.07 -93.13
CA THR A 297 -21.11 50.44 -91.99
C THR A 297 -21.87 50.41 -90.66
N THR A 298 -23.16 50.77 -90.67
CA THR A 298 -24.01 50.70 -89.46
C THR A 298 -24.25 49.26 -89.04
N VAL A 299 -24.58 48.37 -89.98
CA VAL A 299 -24.81 46.94 -89.76
C VAL A 299 -23.55 46.25 -89.27
N GLU A 300 -22.39 46.53 -89.86
CA GLU A 300 -21.09 46.02 -89.40
C GLU A 300 -20.78 46.47 -87.96
N SER A 301 -21.09 47.72 -87.62
CA SER A 301 -20.95 48.24 -86.27
C SER A 301 -21.88 47.52 -85.28
N ILE A 302 -23.12 47.23 -85.67
CA ILE A 302 -24.07 46.45 -84.86
C ILE A 302 -23.55 45.03 -84.67
N LEU A 303 -23.12 44.33 -85.73
CA LEU A 303 -22.55 42.97 -85.62
C LEU A 303 -21.35 42.92 -84.67
N LYS A 304 -20.47 43.94 -84.74
CA LYS A 304 -19.34 44.06 -83.81
C LYS A 304 -19.82 44.21 -82.35
N GLN A 305 -20.82 45.05 -82.10
CA GLN A 305 -21.39 45.24 -80.77
C GLN A 305 -22.08 43.98 -80.24
N VAL A 306 -22.78 43.23 -81.10
CA VAL A 306 -23.39 41.93 -80.75
C VAL A 306 -22.31 40.94 -80.35
N LYS A 307 -21.24 40.80 -81.15
CA LYS A 307 -20.12 39.91 -80.85
C LYS A 307 -19.44 40.26 -79.53
N GLU A 308 -19.23 41.54 -79.25
CA GLU A 308 -18.69 41.99 -77.96
C GLU A 308 -19.64 41.67 -76.80
N SER A 309 -20.95 41.88 -76.97
CA SER A 309 -21.97 41.59 -75.96
C SER A 309 -22.08 40.09 -75.66
N THR A 310 -22.00 39.23 -76.69
CA THR A 310 -21.93 37.77 -76.52
C THR A 310 -20.67 37.35 -75.79
N GLY A 311 -19.52 37.99 -76.08
CA GLY A 311 -18.27 37.78 -75.35
C GLY A 311 -18.43 38.06 -73.85
N LYS A 312 -18.97 39.24 -73.51
CA LYS A 312 -19.27 39.63 -72.11
C LYS A 312 -20.26 38.69 -71.43
N THR A 313 -21.31 38.26 -72.15
CA THR A 313 -22.29 37.30 -71.62
C THR A 313 -21.65 35.95 -71.30
N ASN A 314 -20.74 35.45 -72.15
CA ASN A 314 -20.01 34.22 -71.88
C ASN A 314 -19.07 34.34 -70.66
N GLU A 315 -18.40 35.48 -70.50
CA GLU A 315 -17.59 35.77 -69.30
C GLU A 315 -18.47 35.80 -68.05
N GLN A 316 -19.62 36.47 -68.09
CA GLN A 316 -20.59 36.48 -66.99
C GLN A 316 -21.09 35.08 -66.63
N THR A 317 -21.46 34.24 -67.62
CA THR A 317 -21.87 32.84 -67.35
C THR A 317 -20.77 32.05 -66.64
N LYS A 318 -19.50 32.27 -67.02
CA LYS A 318 -18.37 31.63 -66.36
C LYS A 318 -18.23 32.10 -64.91
N GLU A 319 -18.32 33.40 -64.65
CA GLU A 319 -18.28 33.95 -63.28
C GLU A 319 -19.43 33.43 -62.40
N ILE A 320 -20.64 33.32 -62.96
CA ILE A 320 -21.80 32.75 -62.27
C ILE A 320 -21.54 31.28 -61.90
N SER A 321 -21.00 30.48 -62.83
CA SER A 321 -20.66 29.06 -62.59
C SER A 321 -19.58 28.90 -61.51
N GLU A 322 -18.56 29.75 -61.51
CA GLU A 322 -17.55 29.77 -60.44
C GLU A 322 -18.17 30.20 -59.10
N GLY A 323 -19.15 31.11 -59.11
CA GLY A 323 -19.95 31.48 -57.94
C GLY A 323 -20.75 30.29 -57.39
N ALA A 324 -21.44 29.55 -58.25
CA ALA A 324 -22.21 28.36 -57.88
C ALA A 324 -21.33 27.33 -57.14
N ALA A 325 -20.16 27.02 -57.71
CA ALA A 325 -19.21 26.07 -57.11
C ALA A 325 -18.66 26.54 -55.75
N ARG A 326 -18.59 27.85 -55.50
CA ARG A 326 -18.20 28.40 -54.19
C ARG A 326 -19.32 28.26 -53.16
N ILE A 327 -20.56 28.47 -53.56
CA ILE A 327 -21.75 28.32 -52.72
C ILE A 327 -21.96 26.86 -52.31
N GLU A 328 -21.78 25.91 -53.24
CA GLU A 328 -21.83 24.48 -52.94
C GLU A 328 -20.80 24.09 -51.85
N LYS A 329 -19.55 24.53 -52.00
CA LYS A 329 -18.51 24.34 -50.98
C LYS A 329 -18.84 25.00 -49.65
N MET A 330 -19.60 26.11 -49.67
CA MET A 330 -20.03 26.77 -48.43
C MET A 330 -21.11 25.95 -47.72
N SER A 331 -22.03 25.33 -48.48
CA SER A 331 -23.02 24.39 -47.94
C SER A 331 -22.32 23.18 -47.28
N GLU A 332 -21.35 22.57 -47.95
CA GLU A 332 -20.57 21.45 -47.39
C GLU A 332 -19.86 21.83 -46.08
N ARG A 333 -19.38 23.09 -45.96
CA ARG A 333 -18.74 23.59 -44.73
C ARG A 333 -19.74 23.69 -43.58
N PHE A 334 -20.96 24.15 -43.81
CA PHE A 334 -22.00 24.18 -42.78
C PHE A 334 -22.42 22.78 -42.34
N ASP A 335 -22.47 21.81 -43.26
CA ASP A 335 -22.70 20.40 -42.91
C ASP A 335 -21.58 19.80 -42.05
N SER A 336 -20.34 20.15 -42.35
CA SER A 336 -19.19 19.76 -41.52
C SER A 336 -19.25 20.39 -40.13
N ILE A 337 -19.58 21.68 -40.04
CA ILE A 337 -19.72 22.40 -38.76
C ILE A 337 -20.79 21.74 -37.88
N THR A 338 -21.98 21.48 -38.43
CA THR A 338 -23.07 20.83 -37.68
C THR A 338 -22.69 19.42 -37.22
N THR A 339 -22.00 18.65 -38.06
CA THR A 339 -21.50 17.32 -37.68
C THR A 339 -20.49 17.37 -36.53
N GLU A 340 -19.55 18.32 -36.56
CA GLU A 340 -18.56 18.49 -35.49
C GLU A 340 -19.19 18.99 -34.18
N LEU A 341 -20.22 19.85 -34.26
CA LEU A 341 -20.98 20.27 -33.09
C LEU A 341 -21.69 19.11 -32.39
N LEU A 342 -22.29 18.19 -33.15
CA LEU A 342 -22.91 16.98 -32.60
C LEU A 342 -21.90 16.09 -31.87
N LYS A 343 -20.72 15.86 -32.46
CA LYS A 343 -19.64 15.10 -31.80
C LYS A 343 -19.18 15.77 -30.50
N ASN A 344 -19.02 17.10 -30.52
CA ASN A 344 -18.63 17.84 -29.32
C ASN A 344 -19.71 17.76 -28.22
N ALA A 345 -20.99 17.69 -28.59
CA ALA A 345 -22.08 17.49 -27.64
C ALA A 345 -22.01 16.10 -26.98
N GLU A 346 -21.76 15.04 -27.74
CA GLU A 346 -21.53 13.68 -27.21
C GLU A 346 -20.31 13.63 -26.28
N GLU A 347 -19.23 14.35 -26.60
CA GLU A 347 -18.03 14.40 -25.77
C GLU A 347 -18.30 15.12 -24.43
N ILE A 348 -19.11 16.18 -24.43
CA ILE A 348 -19.54 16.83 -23.18
C ILE A 348 -20.39 15.89 -22.33
N GLU A 349 -21.27 15.09 -22.93
CA GLU A 349 -22.07 14.11 -22.19
C GLU A 349 -21.18 13.07 -21.50
N ARG A 350 -20.16 12.56 -22.19
CA ARG A 350 -19.16 11.67 -21.60
C ARG A 350 -18.39 12.32 -20.46
N ILE A 351 -17.98 13.58 -20.60
CA ILE A 351 -17.30 14.30 -19.51
C ILE A 351 -18.22 14.44 -18.28
N ASN A 352 -19.52 14.66 -18.49
CA ASN A 352 -20.50 14.69 -17.39
C ASN A 352 -20.59 13.34 -16.66
N GLU A 353 -20.59 12.22 -17.37
CA GLU A 353 -20.58 10.88 -16.76
C GLU A 353 -19.30 10.63 -15.93
N GLU A 354 -18.14 11.05 -16.44
CA GLU A 354 -16.86 10.95 -15.73
C GLU A 354 -16.86 11.82 -14.45
N MET A 355 -17.41 13.03 -14.51
CA MET A 355 -17.55 13.88 -13.32
C MET A 355 -18.47 13.27 -12.24
N GLN A 356 -19.55 12.60 -12.64
CA GLN A 356 -20.41 11.88 -11.68
C GLN A 356 -19.63 10.74 -11.01
N THR A 357 -18.83 10.02 -11.78
CA THR A 357 -17.97 8.95 -11.26
C THR A 357 -16.95 9.52 -10.27
N LEU A 358 -16.27 10.63 -10.60
CA LEU A 358 -15.34 11.30 -9.69
C LEU A 358 -16.01 11.76 -8.39
N THR A 359 -17.25 12.24 -8.46
CA THR A 359 -18.03 12.62 -7.27
C THR A 359 -18.30 11.41 -6.37
N LEU A 360 -18.61 10.25 -6.95
CA LEU A 360 -18.80 9.02 -6.19
C LEU A 360 -17.49 8.55 -5.55
N SER A 361 -16.38 8.57 -6.29
CA SER A 361 -15.06 8.24 -5.76
C SER A 361 -14.62 9.17 -4.62
N GLY A 362 -14.92 10.47 -4.71
CA GLY A 362 -14.70 11.41 -3.61
C GLY A 362 -15.42 11.00 -2.33
N LYS A 363 -16.71 10.63 -2.43
CA LYS A 363 -17.48 10.13 -1.29
C LYS A 363 -16.94 8.83 -0.70
N GLU A 364 -16.47 7.91 -1.55
CA GLU A 364 -15.84 6.66 -1.11
C GLU A 364 -14.54 6.94 -0.35
N ILE A 365 -13.71 7.88 -0.83
CA ILE A 365 -12.49 8.32 -0.13
C ILE A 365 -12.84 8.88 1.24
N THR A 366 -13.81 9.80 1.33
CA THR A 366 -14.26 10.36 2.62
C THR A 366 -14.75 9.27 3.57
N SER A 367 -15.53 8.31 3.07
CA SER A 367 -16.01 7.19 3.89
C SER A 367 -14.86 6.31 4.39
N ALA A 368 -13.88 6.00 3.53
CA ALA A 368 -12.72 5.20 3.89
C ALA A 368 -11.86 5.91 4.95
N ILE A 369 -11.63 7.21 4.80
CA ILE A 369 -10.89 8.01 5.79
C ILE A 369 -11.60 8.05 7.15
N ASN A 370 -12.93 8.21 7.16
CA ASN A 370 -13.69 8.16 8.41
C ASN A 370 -13.55 6.81 9.13
N GLN A 371 -13.57 5.71 8.37
CA GLN A 371 -13.35 4.38 8.92
C GLN A 371 -11.92 4.21 9.45
N GLU A 372 -10.92 4.67 8.70
CA GLU A 372 -9.52 4.61 9.13
C GLU A 372 -9.24 5.51 10.34
N THR A 373 -9.92 6.64 10.46
CA THR A 373 -9.85 7.51 11.64
C THR A 373 -10.31 6.75 12.89
N ALA A 374 -11.44 6.04 12.81
CA ALA A 374 -11.91 5.19 13.91
C ALA A 374 -10.92 4.05 14.23
N ASN A 375 -10.24 3.50 13.23
CA ASN A 375 -9.18 2.51 13.45
C ASN A 375 -7.99 3.11 14.20
N VAL A 376 -7.56 4.33 13.85
CA VAL A 376 -6.46 5.03 14.54
C VAL A 376 -6.83 5.40 15.97
N GLU A 377 -8.08 5.77 16.24
CA GLU A 377 -8.58 5.98 17.61
C GLU A 377 -8.52 4.69 18.44
N ALA A 378 -8.90 3.54 17.86
CA ALA A 378 -8.79 2.25 18.51
C ALA A 378 -7.32 1.86 18.78
N VAL A 379 -6.41 2.13 17.84
CA VAL A 379 -4.97 1.94 18.04
C VAL A 379 -4.46 2.82 19.17
N SER A 380 -4.91 4.07 19.26
CA SER A 380 -4.52 4.99 20.34
C SER A 380 -4.94 4.47 21.72
N SER A 381 -6.15 3.91 21.84
CA SER A 381 -6.59 3.22 23.07
C SER A 381 -5.71 2.00 23.38
N GLN A 382 -5.35 1.21 22.38
CA GLN A 382 -4.49 0.02 22.57
C GLN A 382 -3.07 0.39 23.04
N ILE A 383 -2.56 1.55 22.64
CA ILE A 383 -1.29 2.09 23.11
C ILE A 383 -1.37 2.48 24.58
N GLU A 384 -2.49 3.06 25.03
CA GLU A 384 -2.71 3.38 26.44
C GLU A 384 -2.67 2.11 27.31
N ASP A 385 -3.37 1.06 26.89
CA ASP A 385 -3.32 -0.27 27.54
C ASP A 385 -1.91 -0.86 27.54
N SER A 386 -1.17 -0.70 26.43
CA SER A 386 0.22 -1.16 26.30
C SER A 386 1.15 -0.44 27.29
N ASN A 387 0.99 0.88 27.42
CA ASN A 387 1.77 1.68 28.36
C ASN A 387 1.47 1.30 29.82
N GLU A 388 0.21 1.00 30.15
CA GLU A 388 -0.15 0.48 31.48
C GLU A 388 0.50 -0.90 31.73
N ALA A 389 0.45 -1.79 30.76
CA ALA A 389 1.08 -3.12 30.86
C ALA A 389 2.61 -3.02 31.03
N VAL A 390 3.26 -2.12 30.30
CA VAL A 390 4.69 -1.80 30.44
C VAL A 390 5.00 -1.27 31.85
N SER A 391 4.18 -0.35 32.38
CA SER A 391 4.34 0.16 33.75
C SER A 391 4.23 -0.95 34.79
N ASN A 392 3.28 -1.86 34.62
CA ASN A 392 3.12 -3.01 35.52
C ASN A 392 4.27 -4.03 35.40
N GLN A 393 4.83 -4.23 34.20
CA GLN A 393 6.01 -5.06 34.00
C GLN A 393 7.24 -4.49 34.71
N TYR A 394 7.46 -3.16 34.66
CA TYR A 394 8.57 -2.55 35.40
C TYR A 394 8.51 -2.85 36.90
N LYS A 395 7.31 -2.74 37.51
CA LYS A 395 7.11 -3.07 38.93
C LYS A 395 7.40 -4.54 39.22
N GLN A 396 6.91 -5.46 38.39
CA GLN A 396 7.19 -6.90 38.56
C GLN A 396 8.68 -7.23 38.44
N VAL A 397 9.37 -6.60 37.49
CA VAL A 397 10.82 -6.76 37.29
C VAL A 397 11.60 -6.26 38.52
N GLU A 398 11.17 -5.15 39.12
CA GLU A 398 11.74 -4.63 40.37
C GLU A 398 11.54 -5.61 41.54
N ASP A 399 10.32 -6.09 41.75
CA ASP A 399 10.00 -7.10 42.78
C ASP A 399 10.82 -8.40 42.61
N MET A 400 11.01 -8.84 41.36
CA MET A 400 11.84 -10.01 41.04
C MET A 400 13.31 -9.77 41.39
N ARG A 401 13.85 -8.58 41.09
CA ARG A 401 15.24 -8.22 41.47
C ARG A 401 15.44 -8.26 42.98
N ASP A 402 14.49 -7.72 43.74
CA ASP A 402 14.55 -7.75 45.20
C ASP A 402 14.47 -9.16 45.76
N THR A 403 13.59 -10.00 45.19
CA THR A 403 13.48 -11.41 45.57
C THR A 403 14.78 -12.19 45.29
N ILE A 404 15.39 -11.98 44.13
CA ILE A 404 16.68 -12.58 43.77
C ILE A 404 17.77 -12.13 44.74
N ARG A 405 17.82 -10.84 45.08
CA ARG A 405 18.79 -10.30 46.04
C ARG A 405 18.67 -10.99 47.39
N HIS A 406 17.45 -11.13 47.91
CA HIS A 406 17.20 -11.83 49.17
C HIS A 406 17.55 -13.33 49.12
N LEU A 407 17.27 -14.01 48.02
CA LEU A 407 17.68 -15.41 47.83
C LEU A 407 19.21 -15.53 47.85
N LYS A 408 19.92 -14.61 47.18
CA LYS A 408 21.38 -14.62 47.13
C LYS A 408 22.00 -14.35 48.50
N GLU A 409 21.45 -13.40 49.26
CA GLU A 409 21.84 -13.12 50.65
C GLU A 409 21.69 -14.38 51.52
N ARG A 410 20.53 -15.05 51.50
CA ARG A 410 20.30 -16.29 52.26
C ARG A 410 21.21 -17.45 51.85
N THR A 411 21.45 -17.60 50.55
CA THR A 411 22.32 -18.65 50.02
C THR A 411 23.78 -18.42 50.44
N SER A 412 24.21 -17.15 50.51
CA SER A 412 25.51 -16.77 51.05
C SER A 412 25.64 -17.05 52.55
N GLU A 413 24.58 -16.81 53.34
CA GLU A 413 24.56 -17.13 54.77
C GLU A 413 24.63 -18.64 55.04
N MET A 414 24.06 -19.48 54.16
CA MET A 414 24.09 -20.95 54.29
C MET A 414 25.41 -21.60 53.85
N ASN A 415 26.23 -20.88 53.08
CA ASN A 415 27.56 -21.33 52.65
C ASN A 415 28.66 -21.02 53.69
N HIS A 416 28.34 -20.23 54.72
CA HIS A 416 29.20 -19.92 55.87
C HIS A 416 28.72 -20.65 57.11
#